data_AF-H2CRG9-F1
#
_entry.id   AF-H2CRG9-F1
#
_cell.length_a   1.000
_cell.length_b   1.000
_cell.length_c   1.000
_cell.angle_alpha   90.00
_cell.angle_beta   90.00
_cell.angle_gamma   90.00
#
_symmetry.space_group_name_H-M   'P 1'
#
loop_
_entity.id
_entity.type
_entity.pdbx_description
1 polymer ?
#
loop_
_entity_poly.entity_id
_entity_poly.type
_entity_poly.pdbx_seq_one_letter_code
_entity_poly.pdbx_strand_id
1 'polypeptide(L)'
;ASRAKVGVFSCPLDISQTETKGTVLLKNAQEMVDFTKGEEERLETAIKELYDSGLRVVVAGSTVGDLAMHYLNRFNILVIKILSKFELRRLCRVVGATPLARLGAPMPDEMGQIDVVETTEIGGDRVTVFRQEDANAITRTATIVLRGATQNHLEDVERAIDDGVNAVKAITKDPRLVPGAGATEVQLVERISNFADKTPGLPQHAIRKYAEAFEVVPRTLAESAGLDATEVLSRLYTAHH
;
A
#
# COMPACT_ATOMS: atom_id res chain seq x y z
N ALA A 1 -0.32 2.48 -22.72
CA ALA A 1 0.04 1.19 -23.35
C ALA A 1 -1.02 0.16 -23.00
N SER A 2 -1.49 -0.64 -23.96
CA SER A 2 -2.44 -1.73 -23.72
C SER A 2 -1.75 -3.10 -23.86
N ARG A 3 -2.05 -4.04 -22.95
CA ARG A 3 -1.46 -5.40 -22.85
C ARG A 3 0.06 -5.41 -23.02
N ALA A 4 0.75 -4.80 -22.06
CA ALA A 4 2.19 -4.64 -22.08
C ALA A 4 2.88 -5.57 -21.08
N LYS A 5 4.06 -6.08 -21.45
CA LYS A 5 4.99 -6.68 -20.50
C LYS A 5 5.72 -5.59 -19.73
N VAL A 6 5.81 -5.77 -18.41
CA VAL A 6 6.39 -4.81 -17.47
C VAL A 6 7.61 -5.42 -16.80
N GLY A 7 8.68 -4.64 -16.75
CA GLY A 7 9.90 -4.99 -16.02
C GLY A 7 10.10 -4.01 -14.89
N VAL A 8 10.37 -4.52 -13.70
CA VAL A 8 10.64 -3.69 -12.52
C VAL A 8 12.12 -3.81 -12.18
N PHE A 9 12.85 -2.70 -12.21
CA PHE A 9 14.28 -2.65 -11.90
C PHE A 9 14.49 -1.85 -10.62
N SER A 10 15.10 -2.45 -9.61
CA SER A 10 15.53 -1.75 -8.41
C SER A 10 16.89 -1.07 -8.56
N CYS A 11 17.64 -1.40 -9.61
CA CYS A 11 18.91 -0.76 -9.95
C CYS A 11 18.69 0.57 -10.69
N PRO A 12 19.66 1.51 -10.63
CA PRO A 12 19.67 2.64 -11.55
C PRO A 12 19.78 2.17 -13.00
N LEU A 13 19.05 2.83 -13.89
CA LEU A 13 19.14 2.63 -15.33
C LEU A 13 20.14 3.66 -15.87
N ASP A 14 21.42 3.36 -15.67
CA ASP A 14 22.51 4.23 -16.09
C ASP A 14 23.76 3.40 -16.40
N ILE A 15 24.78 4.05 -16.94
CA ILE A 15 26.11 3.47 -17.13
C ILE A 15 26.58 2.94 -15.78
N SER A 16 26.89 1.64 -15.73
CA SER A 16 27.25 0.96 -14.50
C SER A 16 28.56 1.52 -13.94
N GLN A 17 28.46 2.39 -12.93
CA GLN A 17 29.63 2.79 -12.15
C GLN A 17 30.01 1.64 -11.22
N THR A 18 31.28 1.25 -11.27
CA THR A 18 31.81 0.24 -10.34
C THR A 18 31.83 0.82 -8.93
N GLU A 19 31.38 0.06 -7.93
CA GLU A 19 31.39 0.51 -6.52
C GLU A 19 32.81 0.82 -6.03
N THR A 20 33.81 0.13 -6.58
CA THR A 20 35.22 0.45 -6.39
C THR A 20 35.67 1.45 -7.44
N LYS A 21 36.49 2.44 -7.06
CA LYS A 21 37.10 3.38 -8.01
C LYS A 21 37.98 2.64 -9.01
N GLY A 22 37.44 2.33 -10.18
CA GLY A 22 38.20 1.85 -11.32
C GLY A 22 38.84 3.04 -12.03
N THR A 23 40.14 3.27 -11.82
CA THR A 23 40.87 4.30 -12.58
C THR A 23 41.21 3.76 -13.96
N VAL A 24 40.52 4.24 -15.00
CA VAL A 24 40.90 3.97 -16.39
C VAL A 24 42.02 4.94 -16.76
N LEU A 25 43.21 4.40 -17.05
CA LEU A 25 44.37 5.20 -17.50
C LEU A 25 44.30 5.39 -19.02
N LEU A 26 43.77 6.53 -19.44
CA LEU A 26 43.72 6.94 -20.84
C LEU A 26 45.00 7.70 -21.19
N LYS A 27 45.75 7.24 -22.19
CA LYS A 27 47.02 7.86 -22.62
C LYS A 27 46.86 8.71 -23.87
N ASN A 28 45.85 8.41 -24.69
CA ASN A 28 45.64 9.05 -25.99
C ASN A 28 44.23 9.65 -26.12
N ALA A 29 44.09 10.67 -26.97
CA ALA A 29 42.78 11.27 -27.28
C ALA A 29 41.82 10.29 -27.99
N GLN A 30 42.36 9.37 -28.80
CA GLN A 30 41.57 8.31 -29.45
C GLN A 30 40.97 7.34 -28.42
N GLU A 31 41.76 6.91 -27.43
CA GLU A 31 41.31 6.03 -26.36
C GLU A 31 40.16 6.65 -25.54
N MET A 32 40.14 7.97 -25.38
CA MET A 32 39.05 8.69 -24.70
C MET A 32 37.73 8.64 -25.49
N VAL A 33 37.80 8.82 -26.82
CA VAL A 33 36.63 8.74 -27.70
C VAL A 33 36.10 7.31 -27.78
N ASP A 34 37.00 6.33 -27.92
CA ASP A 34 36.64 4.91 -27.99
C ASP A 34 36.04 4.41 -26.67
N PHE A 35 36.54 4.89 -25.53
CA PHE A 35 35.94 4.59 -24.22
C PHE A 35 34.51 5.11 -24.12
N THR A 36 34.27 6.37 -24.53
CA THR A 36 32.94 6.99 -24.50
C THR A 36 31.96 6.22 -25.39
N LYS A 37 32.37 5.90 -26.63
CA LYS A 37 31.57 5.09 -27.55
C LYS A 37 31.29 3.69 -27.01
N GLY A 38 32.27 3.06 -26.37
CA GLY A 38 32.10 1.76 -25.75
C GLY A 38 31.08 1.75 -24.60
N GLU A 39 30.98 2.83 -23.82
CA GLU A 39 29.93 2.97 -22.80
C GLU A 39 28.54 3.17 -23.43
N GLU A 40 28.45 3.98 -24.48
CA GLU A 40 27.21 4.18 -25.24
C GLU A 40 26.71 2.88 -25.87
N GLU A 41 27.59 2.12 -26.54
CA GLU A 41 27.26 0.84 -27.18
C GLU A 41 26.82 -0.21 -26.16
N ARG A 42 27.43 -0.26 -24.98
CA ARG A 42 26.99 -1.17 -23.90
C ARG A 42 25.59 -0.85 -23.42
N LEU A 43 25.30 0.44 -23.23
CA LEU A 43 23.97 0.89 -22.79
C LEU A 43 22.92 0.62 -23.88
N GLU A 44 23.24 0.90 -25.15
CA GLU A 44 22.36 0.60 -26.29
C GLU A 44 22.11 -0.90 -26.41
N THR A 45 23.14 -1.74 -26.27
CA THR A 45 23.01 -3.21 -26.30
C THR A 45 22.10 -3.69 -25.19
N ALA A 46 22.29 -3.20 -23.96
CA ALA A 46 21.46 -3.62 -22.84
C ALA A 46 19.99 -3.19 -22.99
N ILE A 47 19.71 -2.00 -23.53
CA ILE A 47 18.34 -1.55 -23.80
C ILE A 47 17.73 -2.33 -24.97
N LYS A 48 18.53 -2.68 -25.97
CA LYS A 48 18.10 -3.54 -27.07
C LYS A 48 17.72 -4.94 -26.57
N GLU A 49 18.48 -5.52 -25.65
CA GLU A 49 18.11 -6.78 -24.99
C GLU A 49 16.76 -6.69 -24.24
N LEU A 50 16.48 -5.55 -23.58
CA LEU A 50 15.17 -5.31 -22.97
C LEU A 50 14.05 -5.25 -24.01
N TYR A 51 14.29 -4.59 -25.14
CA TYR A 51 13.33 -4.54 -26.25
C TYR A 51 13.08 -5.93 -26.85
N ASP A 52 14.13 -6.71 -27.07
CA ASP A 52 14.09 -8.04 -27.66
C ASP A 52 13.37 -9.06 -26.75
N SER A 53 13.43 -8.86 -25.43
CA SER A 53 12.62 -9.63 -24.46
C SER A 53 11.10 -9.36 -24.57
N GLY A 54 10.71 -8.30 -25.30
CA GLY A 54 9.34 -7.87 -25.49
C GLY A 54 8.83 -6.93 -24.40
N LEU A 55 9.73 -6.30 -23.64
CA LEU A 55 9.38 -5.33 -22.62
C LEU A 55 8.86 -4.04 -23.26
N ARG A 56 7.71 -3.55 -22.81
CA ARG A 56 7.11 -2.28 -23.30
C ARG A 56 6.99 -1.23 -22.21
N VAL A 57 7.03 -1.63 -20.94
CA VAL A 57 6.98 -0.74 -19.78
C VAL A 57 8.11 -1.11 -18.83
N VAL A 58 8.90 -0.12 -18.45
CA VAL A 58 10.00 -0.23 -17.49
C VAL A 58 9.67 0.63 -16.28
N VAL A 59 9.66 0.01 -15.10
CA VAL A 59 9.52 0.70 -13.82
C VAL A 59 10.89 0.75 -13.16
N ALA A 60 11.44 1.95 -13.01
CA ALA A 60 12.72 2.19 -12.37
C ALA A 60 12.53 2.60 -10.90
N GLY A 61 13.13 1.82 -10.00
CA GLY A 61 13.17 2.07 -8.56
C GLY A 61 14.22 3.09 -8.12
N SER A 62 15.01 3.60 -9.07
CA SER A 62 16.15 4.49 -8.82
C SER A 62 16.25 5.56 -9.93
N THR A 63 17.38 6.24 -10.02
CA THR A 63 17.68 7.22 -11.07
C THR A 63 17.76 6.55 -12.45
N VAL A 64 17.37 7.31 -13.46
CA VAL A 64 17.48 6.93 -14.87
C VAL A 64 18.34 8.01 -15.53
N GLY A 65 19.41 7.60 -16.22
CA GLY A 65 20.28 8.51 -16.94
C GLY A 65 19.62 9.06 -18.21
N ASP A 66 20.00 10.27 -18.63
CA ASP A 66 19.43 10.93 -19.82
C ASP A 66 19.72 10.14 -21.10
N LEU A 67 20.91 9.55 -21.21
CA LEU A 67 21.29 8.70 -22.33
C LEU A 67 20.41 7.44 -22.39
N ALA A 68 20.14 6.81 -21.24
CA ALA A 68 19.25 5.67 -21.15
C ALA A 68 17.81 6.05 -21.55
N MET A 69 17.32 7.21 -21.10
CA MET A 69 16.01 7.74 -21.49
C MET A 69 15.92 7.97 -23.01
N HIS A 70 16.96 8.51 -23.63
CA HIS A 70 17.00 8.72 -25.08
C HIS A 70 16.84 7.40 -25.85
N TYR A 71 17.60 6.36 -25.47
CA TYR A 71 17.49 5.05 -26.10
C TYR A 71 16.14 4.38 -25.81
N LEU A 72 15.63 4.43 -24.58
CA LEU A 72 14.31 3.88 -24.22
C LEU A 72 13.19 4.53 -25.03
N ASN A 73 13.25 5.84 -25.24
CA ASN A 73 12.31 6.57 -26.10
C ASN A 73 12.42 6.16 -27.57
N ARG A 74 13.65 5.97 -28.08
CA ARG A 74 13.88 5.49 -29.47
C ARG A 74 13.26 4.11 -29.72
N PHE A 75 13.29 3.23 -28.71
CA PHE A 75 12.67 1.90 -28.74
C PHE A 75 11.18 1.90 -28.33
N ASN A 76 10.59 3.07 -28.09
CA ASN A 76 9.19 3.26 -27.68
C ASN A 76 8.82 2.45 -26.41
N ILE A 77 9.73 2.42 -25.43
CA ILE A 77 9.54 1.79 -24.12
C ILE A 77 9.10 2.89 -23.13
N LEU A 78 7.97 2.68 -22.46
CA LEU A 78 7.48 3.59 -21.44
C LEU A 78 8.31 3.43 -20.17
N VAL A 79 8.87 4.52 -19.64
CA VAL A 79 9.65 4.53 -18.40
C VAL A 79 8.88 5.25 -17.30
N ILE A 80 8.73 4.59 -16.15
CA ILE A 80 8.09 5.17 -14.97
C ILE A 80 9.07 5.09 -13.80
N LYS A 81 9.36 6.23 -13.20
CA LYS A 81 10.27 6.35 -12.06
C LYS A 81 9.48 6.33 -10.76
N ILE A 82 9.76 5.37 -9.88
CA ILE A 82 9.13 5.22 -8.56
C ILE A 82 10.24 5.17 -7.50
N LEU A 83 10.38 6.24 -6.72
CA LEU A 83 11.40 6.32 -5.67
C LEU A 83 11.00 5.55 -4.40
N SER A 84 9.70 5.38 -4.16
CA SER A 84 9.19 4.72 -2.96
C SER A 84 9.31 3.20 -3.08
N LYS A 85 10.07 2.59 -2.17
CA LYS A 85 10.18 1.12 -2.05
C LYS A 85 8.83 0.47 -1.76
N PHE A 86 7.92 1.16 -1.07
CA PHE A 86 6.60 0.63 -0.74
C PHE A 86 5.69 0.58 -1.97
N GLU A 87 5.70 1.62 -2.80
CA GLU A 87 4.94 1.66 -4.05
C GLU A 87 5.46 0.64 -5.05
N LEU A 88 6.78 0.52 -5.18
CA LEU A 88 7.40 -0.47 -6.06
C LEU A 88 6.98 -1.90 -5.66
N ARG A 89 6.96 -2.21 -4.36
CA ARG A 89 6.45 -3.49 -3.86
C ARG A 89 4.96 -3.70 -4.13
N ARG A 90 4.13 -2.65 -4.03
CA ARG A 90 2.70 -2.72 -4.36
C ARG A 90 2.50 -2.98 -5.87
N LEU A 91 3.25 -2.28 -6.71
CA LEU A 91 3.21 -2.46 -8.17
C LEU A 91 3.65 -3.86 -8.57
N CYS A 92 4.74 -4.39 -8.00
CA CYS A 92 5.15 -5.78 -8.22
C CYS A 92 4.04 -6.79 -7.89
N ARG A 93 3.24 -6.56 -6.84
CA ARG A 93 2.11 -7.44 -6.49
C ARG A 93 0.93 -7.34 -7.46
N VAL A 94 0.69 -6.16 -8.04
CA VAL A 94 -0.37 -5.95 -9.04
C VAL A 94 0.02 -6.59 -10.36
N VAL A 95 1.25 -6.36 -10.80
CA VAL A 95 1.74 -6.74 -12.13
C VAL A 95 2.31 -8.18 -12.15
N GLY A 96 2.60 -8.75 -10.97
CA GLY A 96 3.22 -10.07 -10.83
C GLY A 96 4.71 -10.10 -11.15
N ALA A 97 5.36 -8.95 -11.31
CA ALA A 97 6.78 -8.84 -11.64
C ALA A 97 7.67 -8.97 -10.39
N THR A 98 8.84 -9.59 -10.55
CA THR A 98 9.90 -9.57 -9.53
C THR A 98 10.84 -8.38 -9.75
N PRO A 99 11.20 -7.63 -8.70
CA PRO A 99 12.13 -6.51 -8.85
C PRO A 99 13.56 -7.01 -9.13
N LEU A 100 14.14 -6.56 -10.24
CA LEU A 100 15.48 -6.94 -10.68
C LEU A 100 16.54 -5.96 -10.20
N ALA A 101 17.58 -6.48 -9.56
CA ALA A 101 18.72 -5.69 -9.10
C ALA A 101 19.83 -5.55 -10.14
N ARG A 102 19.66 -6.12 -11.34
CA ARG A 102 20.63 -6.09 -12.43
C ARG A 102 19.99 -5.50 -13.69
N LEU A 103 20.80 -4.79 -14.46
CA LEU A 103 20.43 -4.29 -15.77
C LEU A 103 20.76 -5.37 -16.81
N GLY A 104 19.74 -5.94 -17.43
CA GLY A 104 19.86 -7.01 -18.43
C GLY A 104 18.50 -7.64 -18.74
N ALA A 105 18.47 -8.52 -19.73
CA ALA A 105 17.24 -9.18 -20.14
C ALA A 105 16.55 -9.90 -18.95
N PRO A 106 15.28 -9.55 -18.63
CA PRO A 106 14.49 -10.26 -17.65
C PRO A 106 14.11 -11.65 -18.19
N MET A 107 14.09 -12.66 -17.32
CA MET A 107 13.50 -13.95 -17.69
C MET A 107 11.97 -13.81 -17.82
N PRO A 108 11.30 -14.65 -18.62
CA PRO A 108 9.84 -14.60 -18.76
C PRO A 108 9.09 -14.68 -17.43
N ASP A 109 9.63 -15.41 -16.44
CA ASP A 109 9.06 -15.56 -15.10
C ASP A 109 9.24 -14.31 -14.22
N GLU A 110 10.23 -13.47 -14.54
CA GLU A 110 10.53 -12.23 -13.80
C GLU A 110 9.72 -11.04 -14.35
N MET A 111 9.24 -11.17 -15.59
CA MET A 111 8.40 -10.18 -16.26
C MET A 111 6.97 -10.25 -15.74
N GLY A 112 6.39 -9.10 -15.43
CA GLY A 112 4.96 -9.01 -15.19
C GLY A 112 4.19 -8.60 -16.43
N GLN A 113 2.86 -8.66 -16.33
CA GLN A 113 1.96 -8.27 -17.40
C GLN A 113 0.95 -7.25 -16.87
N ILE A 114 0.63 -6.25 -17.70
CA ILE A 114 -0.42 -5.30 -17.39
C ILE A 114 -1.31 -5.00 -18.59
N ASP A 115 -2.60 -4.80 -18.31
CA ASP A 115 -3.60 -4.58 -19.36
C ASP A 115 -3.63 -3.12 -19.80
N VAL A 116 -3.65 -2.18 -18.86
CA VAL A 116 -3.73 -0.75 -19.18
C VAL A 116 -2.77 0.04 -18.31
N VAL A 117 -1.91 0.81 -18.97
CA VAL A 117 -1.11 1.88 -18.34
C VAL A 117 -1.48 3.19 -19.01
N GLU A 118 -2.09 4.09 -18.24
CA GLU A 118 -2.55 5.40 -18.69
C GLU A 118 -2.15 6.51 -17.71
N THR A 119 -1.87 7.69 -18.24
CA THR A 119 -1.71 8.92 -17.44
C THR A 119 -3.02 9.68 -17.47
N THR A 120 -3.70 9.75 -16.33
CA THR A 120 -4.96 10.49 -16.17
C THR A 120 -4.74 11.70 -15.27
N GLU A 121 -5.42 12.80 -15.58
CA GLU A 121 -5.46 13.96 -14.69
C GLU A 121 -6.60 13.81 -13.69
N ILE A 122 -6.27 13.83 -12.40
CA ILE A 122 -7.24 13.72 -11.30
C ILE A 122 -7.05 14.97 -10.44
N GLY A 123 -8.00 15.91 -10.51
CA GLY A 123 -7.96 17.12 -9.69
C GLY A 123 -6.86 18.11 -10.06
N GLY A 124 -6.34 18.06 -11.30
CA GLY A 124 -5.24 18.89 -11.78
C GLY A 124 -3.86 18.24 -11.70
N ASP A 125 -3.73 17.14 -10.95
CA ASP A 125 -2.50 16.37 -10.86
C ASP A 125 -2.48 15.22 -11.87
N ARG A 126 -1.33 15.04 -12.53
CA ARG A 126 -1.10 13.93 -13.47
C ARG A 126 -0.74 12.67 -12.70
N VAL A 127 -1.62 11.67 -12.75
CA VAL A 127 -1.45 10.38 -12.08
C VAL A 127 -1.27 9.28 -13.12
N THR A 128 -0.33 8.37 -12.88
CA THR A 128 -0.18 7.15 -13.69
C THR A 128 -1.02 6.04 -13.08
N VAL A 129 -2.00 5.53 -13.84
CA VAL A 129 -2.89 4.46 -13.41
C VAL A 129 -2.47 3.17 -14.09
N PHE A 130 -2.19 2.17 -13.26
CA PHE A 130 -1.94 0.80 -13.64
C PHE A 130 -3.22 0.01 -13.38
N ARG A 131 -3.92 -0.40 -14.43
CA ARG A 131 -5.18 -1.14 -14.35
C ARG A 131 -5.03 -2.53 -14.96
N GLN A 132 -5.49 -3.52 -14.20
CA GLN A 132 -5.68 -4.89 -14.67
C GLN A 132 -7.18 -5.09 -14.89
N GLU A 133 -7.58 -5.39 -16.11
CA GLU A 133 -8.98 -5.62 -16.49
C GLU A 133 -9.27 -7.12 -16.67
N ASP A 134 -8.25 -7.95 -16.81
CA ASP A 134 -8.39 -9.39 -16.97
C ASP A 134 -8.91 -10.05 -15.68
N ALA A 135 -10.12 -10.64 -15.78
CA ALA A 135 -10.80 -11.35 -14.68
C ALA A 135 -10.04 -12.57 -14.12
N ASN A 136 -9.06 -13.10 -14.85
CA ASN A 136 -8.24 -14.23 -14.44
C ASN A 136 -6.97 -13.81 -13.67
N ALA A 137 -6.62 -12.52 -13.65
CA ALA A 137 -5.48 -12.03 -12.91
C ALA A 137 -5.87 -11.77 -11.46
N ILE A 138 -5.31 -12.56 -10.54
CA ILE A 138 -5.53 -12.40 -9.09
C ILE A 138 -4.78 -11.14 -8.62
N THR A 139 -5.41 -9.97 -8.74
CA THR A 139 -4.86 -8.74 -8.18
C THR A 139 -5.09 -8.74 -6.67
N ARG A 140 -4.01 -8.95 -5.90
CA ARG A 140 -4.04 -8.94 -4.43
C ARG A 140 -3.97 -7.52 -3.84
N THR A 141 -4.16 -6.49 -4.66
CA THR A 141 -3.98 -5.10 -4.25
C THR A 141 -4.96 -4.23 -5.02
N ALA A 142 -5.72 -3.43 -4.29
CA ALA A 142 -6.60 -2.39 -4.81
C ALA A 142 -6.14 -1.04 -4.25
N THR A 143 -6.28 0.00 -5.06
CA THR A 143 -5.98 1.38 -4.66
C THR A 143 -7.27 2.18 -4.70
N ILE A 144 -7.61 2.82 -3.59
CA ILE A 144 -8.78 3.71 -3.49
C ILE A 144 -8.26 5.14 -3.59
N VAL A 145 -8.77 5.90 -4.56
CA VAL A 145 -8.41 7.31 -4.74
C VAL A 145 -9.48 8.17 -4.06
N LEU A 146 -9.10 8.87 -2.99
CA LEU A 146 -9.99 9.77 -2.27
C LEU A 146 -9.88 11.18 -2.83
N ARG A 147 -11.01 11.87 -2.92
CA ARG A 147 -11.09 13.28 -3.31
C ARG A 147 -11.95 14.03 -2.31
N GLY A 148 -11.45 15.17 -1.85
CA GLY A 148 -12.11 16.00 -0.87
C GLY A 148 -11.71 17.47 -1.04
N ALA A 149 -12.54 18.37 -0.53
CA ALA A 149 -12.30 19.81 -0.65
C ALA A 149 -11.19 20.31 0.29
N THR A 150 -10.97 19.62 1.41
CA THR A 150 -9.99 19.97 2.44
C THR A 150 -9.21 18.74 2.88
N GLN A 151 -7.94 18.94 3.25
CA GLN A 151 -7.06 17.86 3.72
C GLN A 151 -7.61 17.18 4.98
N ASN A 152 -8.15 17.95 5.93
CA ASN A 152 -8.71 17.40 7.17
C ASN A 152 -9.86 16.43 6.89
N HIS A 153 -10.76 16.76 5.94
CA HIS A 153 -11.85 15.86 5.58
C HIS A 153 -11.34 14.60 4.87
N LEU A 154 -10.30 14.74 4.03
CA LEU A 154 -9.67 13.58 3.40
C LEU A 154 -9.07 12.61 4.43
N GLU A 155 -8.38 13.12 5.46
CA GLU A 155 -7.82 12.31 6.53
C GLU A 155 -8.89 11.56 7.33
N ASP A 156 -10.02 12.21 7.61
CA ASP A 156 -11.14 11.58 8.30
C ASP A 156 -11.77 10.47 7.46
N VAL A 157 -11.91 10.68 6.14
CA VAL A 157 -12.43 9.67 5.21
C VAL A 157 -11.44 8.51 5.04
N GLU A 158 -10.14 8.79 4.96
CA GLU A 158 -9.09 7.77 4.92
C GLU A 158 -9.17 6.85 6.15
N ARG A 159 -9.26 7.44 7.34
CA ARG A 159 -9.42 6.69 8.60
C ARG A 159 -10.69 5.84 8.60
N ALA A 160 -11.81 6.40 8.17
CA ALA A 160 -13.08 5.66 8.11
C ALA A 160 -13.01 4.44 7.17
N ILE A 161 -12.32 4.58 6.04
CA ILE A 161 -12.11 3.48 5.09
C ILE A 161 -11.15 2.44 5.68
N ASP A 162 -10.05 2.86 6.29
CA ASP A 162 -9.10 1.96 6.95
C ASP A 162 -9.78 1.15 8.06
N ASP A 163 -10.61 1.79 8.89
CA ASP A 163 -11.39 1.13 9.93
C ASP A 163 -12.38 0.12 9.32
N GLY A 164 -13.08 0.50 8.26
CA GLY A 164 -14.00 -0.38 7.53
C GLY A 164 -13.30 -1.62 6.94
N VAL A 165 -12.15 -1.42 6.28
CA VAL A 165 -11.35 -2.53 5.71
C VAL A 165 -10.83 -3.44 6.83
N ASN A 166 -10.39 -2.88 7.95
CA ASN A 166 -9.93 -3.65 9.10
C ASN A 166 -11.07 -4.43 9.76
N ALA A 167 -12.27 -3.87 9.85
CA ALA A 167 -13.46 -4.57 10.37
C ALA A 167 -13.81 -5.78 9.50
N VAL A 168 -13.88 -5.62 8.18
CA VAL A 168 -14.14 -6.74 7.25
C VAL A 168 -13.03 -7.79 7.36
N LYS A 169 -11.77 -7.36 7.42
CA LYS A 169 -10.63 -8.26 7.63
C LYS A 169 -10.72 -9.02 8.96
N ALA A 170 -11.20 -8.41 10.04
CA ALA A 170 -11.41 -9.10 11.30
C ALA A 170 -12.52 -10.16 11.18
N ILE A 171 -13.65 -9.82 10.55
CA ILE A 171 -14.77 -10.74 10.32
C ILE A 171 -14.36 -11.95 9.47
N THR A 172 -13.49 -11.76 8.48
CA THR A 172 -12.96 -12.89 7.68
C THR A 172 -12.10 -13.86 8.47
N LYS A 173 -11.55 -13.45 9.64
CA LYS A 173 -10.77 -14.32 10.52
C LYS A 173 -11.63 -15.01 11.58
N ASP A 174 -12.54 -14.28 12.22
CA ASP A 174 -13.50 -14.81 13.20
C ASP A 174 -14.89 -14.20 12.92
N PRO A 175 -15.89 -15.02 12.56
CA PRO A 175 -17.22 -14.53 12.22
C PRO A 175 -18.10 -14.24 13.45
N ARG A 176 -17.61 -14.45 14.68
CA ARG A 176 -18.41 -14.22 15.89
C ARG A 176 -18.53 -12.73 16.18
N LEU A 177 -19.77 -12.26 16.28
CA LEU A 177 -20.10 -10.86 16.52
C LEU A 177 -20.83 -10.70 17.86
N VAL A 178 -20.66 -9.53 18.45
CA VAL A 178 -21.34 -9.12 19.67
C VAL A 178 -21.92 -7.71 19.46
N PRO A 179 -23.04 -7.36 20.11
CA PRO A 179 -23.65 -6.04 19.95
C PRO A 179 -22.75 -4.95 20.57
N GLY A 180 -22.38 -3.94 19.79
CA GLY A 180 -21.50 -2.85 20.24
C GLY A 180 -22.22 -1.71 20.97
N ALA A 181 -21.59 -0.53 20.98
CA ALA A 181 -22.13 0.71 21.55
C ALA A 181 -22.53 0.62 23.03
N GLY A 182 -21.81 -0.17 23.83
CA GLY A 182 -22.08 -0.34 25.25
C GLY A 182 -23.09 -1.45 25.58
N ALA A 183 -23.75 -2.07 24.60
CA ALA A 183 -24.72 -3.15 24.86
C ALA A 183 -24.07 -4.40 25.47
N THR A 184 -22.90 -4.79 24.96
CA THR A 184 -22.09 -5.86 25.54
C THR A 184 -21.67 -5.56 26.97
N GLU A 185 -21.24 -4.34 27.22
CA GLU A 185 -20.73 -3.88 28.50
C GLU A 185 -21.85 -3.87 29.54
N VAL A 186 -23.04 -3.35 29.19
CA VAL A 186 -24.21 -3.37 30.07
C VAL A 186 -24.65 -4.81 30.38
N GLN A 187 -24.63 -5.70 29.39
CA GLN A 187 -24.95 -7.11 29.64
C GLN A 187 -23.93 -7.80 30.56
N LEU A 188 -22.66 -7.38 30.52
CA LEU A 188 -21.64 -7.85 31.45
C LEU A 188 -21.86 -7.30 32.87
N VAL A 189 -22.24 -6.02 33.00
CA VAL A 189 -22.58 -5.41 34.30
C VAL A 189 -23.64 -6.24 35.02
N GLU A 190 -24.71 -6.61 34.32
CA GLU A 190 -25.81 -7.40 34.88
C GLU A 190 -25.32 -8.79 35.33
N ARG A 191 -24.59 -9.51 34.47
CA ARG A 191 -24.09 -10.87 34.78
C ARG A 191 -23.10 -10.88 35.93
N ILE A 192 -22.19 -9.91 35.97
CA ILE A 192 -21.19 -9.78 37.04
C ILE A 192 -21.87 -9.37 38.35
N SER A 193 -22.89 -8.49 38.31
CA SER A 193 -23.68 -8.12 39.48
C SER A 193 -24.43 -9.32 40.06
N ASN A 194 -25.07 -10.12 39.20
CA ASN A 194 -25.73 -11.37 39.60
C ASN A 194 -24.75 -12.39 40.21
N PHE A 195 -23.49 -12.39 39.77
CA PHE A 195 -22.42 -13.21 40.35
C PHE A 195 -21.95 -12.65 41.71
N ALA A 196 -21.87 -11.33 41.84
CA ALA A 196 -21.56 -10.67 43.10
C ALA A 196 -22.58 -11.04 44.18
N ASP A 197 -23.88 -11.03 43.85
CA ASP A 197 -24.96 -11.35 44.80
C ASP A 197 -24.90 -12.79 45.32
N LYS A 198 -24.34 -13.71 44.54
CA LYS A 198 -24.12 -15.11 44.94
C LYS A 198 -22.87 -15.30 45.78
N THR A 199 -21.94 -14.34 45.78
CA THR A 199 -20.65 -14.45 46.44
C THR A 199 -20.71 -13.84 47.84
N PRO A 200 -20.58 -14.62 48.92
CA PRO A 200 -20.60 -14.07 50.27
C PRO A 200 -19.29 -13.41 50.65
N GLY A 201 -19.37 -12.38 51.49
CA GLY A 201 -18.23 -11.73 52.14
C GLY A 201 -17.71 -10.48 51.43
N LEU A 202 -16.56 -9.99 51.90
CA LEU A 202 -15.87 -8.80 51.38
C LEU A 202 -15.66 -8.76 49.85
N PRO A 203 -15.37 -9.87 49.15
CA PRO A 203 -15.18 -9.88 47.70
C PRO A 203 -16.41 -9.40 46.91
N GLN A 204 -17.62 -9.53 47.47
CA GLN A 204 -18.85 -9.08 46.83
C GLN A 204 -18.78 -7.61 46.37
N HIS A 205 -18.27 -6.73 47.25
CA HIS A 205 -18.17 -5.30 46.95
C HIS A 205 -17.16 -5.02 45.84
N ALA A 206 -16.04 -5.75 45.81
CA ALA A 206 -15.03 -5.61 44.76
C ALA A 206 -15.58 -6.05 43.39
N ILE A 207 -16.31 -7.17 43.35
CA ILE A 207 -16.94 -7.69 42.12
C ILE A 207 -17.99 -6.70 41.61
N ARG A 208 -18.80 -6.12 42.49
CA ARG A 208 -19.80 -5.11 42.10
C ARG A 208 -19.13 -3.85 41.55
N LYS A 209 -18.05 -3.37 42.17
CA LYS A 209 -17.29 -2.23 41.64
C LYS A 209 -16.62 -2.53 40.30
N TYR A 210 -16.23 -3.78 40.06
CA TYR A 210 -15.73 -4.21 38.77
C TYR A 210 -16.84 -4.22 37.70
N ALA A 211 -18.06 -4.62 38.04
CA ALA A 211 -19.21 -4.48 37.15
C ALA A 211 -19.45 -3.01 36.78
N GLU A 212 -19.54 -2.12 37.79
CA GLU A 212 -19.75 -0.68 37.58
C GLU A 212 -18.67 -0.04 36.68
N ALA A 213 -17.44 -0.55 36.68
CA ALA A 213 -16.37 -0.04 35.83
C ALA A 213 -16.67 -0.17 34.32
N PHE A 214 -17.49 -1.14 33.91
CA PHE A 214 -17.88 -1.31 32.50
C PHE A 214 -18.87 -0.24 32.02
N GLU A 215 -19.52 0.49 32.93
CA GLU A 215 -20.41 1.61 32.59
C GLU A 215 -19.66 2.78 31.96
N VAL A 216 -18.32 2.83 32.09
CA VAL A 216 -17.50 3.90 31.51
C VAL A 216 -17.70 4.02 30.00
N VAL A 217 -17.86 2.89 29.29
CA VAL A 217 -18.01 2.89 27.82
C VAL A 217 -19.32 3.57 27.38
N PRO A 218 -20.53 3.09 27.78
CA PRO A 218 -21.77 3.76 27.42
C PRO A 218 -21.87 5.18 27.96
N ARG A 219 -21.28 5.45 29.14
CA ARG A 219 -21.25 6.80 29.72
C ARG A 219 -20.44 7.77 28.86
N THR A 220 -19.20 7.41 28.49
CA THR A 220 -18.35 8.26 27.65
C THR A 220 -18.95 8.45 26.26
N LEU A 221 -19.64 7.44 25.71
CA LEU A 221 -20.38 7.60 24.45
C LEU A 221 -21.53 8.61 24.57
N ALA A 222 -22.32 8.55 25.63
CA ALA A 222 -23.40 9.49 25.88
C ALA A 222 -22.88 10.93 26.08
N GLU A 223 -21.83 11.09 26.88
CA GLU A 223 -21.17 12.39 27.11
C GLU A 223 -20.59 12.97 25.80
N SER A 224 -19.95 12.13 24.97
CA SER A 224 -19.39 12.55 23.68
C SER A 224 -20.47 12.94 22.66
N ALA A 225 -21.66 12.34 22.76
CA ALA A 225 -22.82 12.68 21.94
C ALA A 225 -23.61 13.90 22.46
N GLY A 226 -23.26 14.44 23.64
CA GLY A 226 -23.96 15.55 24.28
C GLY A 226 -25.29 15.17 24.94
N LEU A 227 -25.50 13.88 25.23
CA LEU A 227 -26.68 13.36 25.92
C LEU A 227 -26.46 13.32 27.44
N ASP A 228 -27.54 13.31 28.22
CA ASP A 228 -27.46 13.05 29.65
C ASP A 228 -27.12 11.57 29.90
N ALA A 229 -25.87 11.31 30.27
CA ALA A 229 -25.37 9.97 30.49
C ALA A 229 -26.12 9.22 31.61
N THR A 230 -26.61 9.93 32.62
CA THR A 230 -27.37 9.36 33.73
C THR A 230 -28.72 8.83 33.25
N GLU A 231 -29.41 9.60 32.41
CA GLU A 231 -30.68 9.18 31.81
C GLU A 231 -30.49 8.00 30.85
N VAL A 232 -29.45 8.06 30.00
CA VAL A 232 -29.12 7.00 29.04
C VAL A 232 -28.81 5.68 29.76
N LEU A 233 -27.97 5.71 30.80
CA LEU A 233 -27.64 4.52 31.59
C LEU A 233 -28.89 3.92 32.25
N SER A 234 -29.74 4.75 32.87
CA SER A 234 -30.98 4.28 33.49
C SER A 234 -31.91 3.57 32.49
N ARG A 235 -32.05 4.13 31.28
CA ARG A 235 -32.82 3.51 30.20
C ARG A 235 -32.18 2.20 29.73
N LEU A 236 -30.85 2.15 29.61
CA LEU A 236 -30.12 0.93 29.22
C LEU A 236 -30.31 -0.19 30.25
N TYR A 237 -30.23 0.12 31.55
CA TYR A 237 -30.54 -0.86 32.60
C TYR A 237 -31.95 -1.41 32.47
N THR A 238 -32.94 -0.52 32.26
CA THR A 238 -34.34 -0.93 32.14
C THR A 238 -34.59 -1.82 30.92
N ALA A 239 -33.81 -1.65 29.85
CA ALA A 239 -33.95 -2.44 28.63
C ALA A 239 -33.21 -3.79 28.67
N HIS A 240 -32.16 -3.90 29.48
CA HIS A 240 -31.34 -5.11 29.61
C HIS A 240 -31.74 -5.99 30.82
N HIS A 241 -32.42 -5.42 31.82
CA HIS A 241 -33.09 -6.15 32.90
C HIS A 241 -34.47 -6.68 32.48
#